data_AF-U7P282-F1
#
_entry.id   AF-U7P282-F1
#
_cell.length_a   1.000
_cell.length_b   1.000
_cell.length_c   1.000
_cell.angle_alpha   90.00
_cell.angle_beta   90.00
_cell.angle_gamma   90.00
#
_symmetry.space_group_name_H-M   'P 1'
#
loop_
_entity.id
_entity.type
_entity.pdbx_description
1 polymer ?
#
loop_
_entity_poly.entity_id
_entity_poly.type
_entity_poly.pdbx_seq_one_letter_code
_entity_poly.pdbx_strand_id
1 'polypeptide(L)' 'MADLAMVFHWGPAEMDPMPLEELADWRERARQRLEPPKQARRGR' A
#
# COMPACT_ATOMS: atom_id res chain seq x y z
N MET A 1 -6.25 6.14 1.34
CA MET A 1 -6.60 5.34 2.52
C MET A 1 -7.12 3.97 2.10
N ALA A 2 -7.93 3.87 1.05
CA ALA A 2 -8.35 2.57 0.47
C ALA A 2 -7.18 1.68 0.03
N ASP A 3 -6.07 2.26 -0.44
CA ASP A 3 -4.87 1.53 -0.86
C ASP A 3 -4.26 0.72 0.29
N LEU A 4 -4.24 1.30 1.50
CA LEU A 4 -3.75 0.64 2.71
C LEU A 4 -4.67 -0.48 3.15
N ALA A 5 -5.99 -0.23 3.15
CA ALA A 5 -6.98 -1.22 3.50
C ALA A 5 -6.95 -2.43 2.54
N MET A 6 -6.71 -2.24 1.23
CA MET A 6 -6.61 -3.37 0.29
C MET A 6 -5.27 -4.11 0.38
N VAL A 7 -4.14 -3.41 0.58
CA VAL A 7 -2.81 -4.04 0.62
C VAL A 7 -2.54 -4.72 1.96
N PHE A 8 -2.99 -4.12 3.07
CA PHE A 8 -2.67 -4.55 4.43
C PHE A 8 -3.89 -5.03 5.23
N HIS A 9 -5.11 -4.92 4.68
CA HIS A 9 -6.36 -5.25 5.39
C HIS A 9 -6.59 -4.42 6.66
N TRP A 10 -5.90 -3.27 6.78
CA TRP A 10 -6.03 -2.37 7.93
C TRP A 10 -7.39 -1.69 7.96
N GLY A 11 -8.04 -1.77 9.12
CA GLY A 11 -9.27 -1.05 9.42
C GLY A 11 -9.01 0.40 9.85
N PRO A 12 -10.06 1.23 9.93
CA PRO A 12 -9.94 2.62 10.37
C PRO A 12 -9.36 2.76 11.80
N ALA A 13 -9.57 1.78 12.68
CA ALA A 13 -9.00 1.77 14.03
C ALA A 13 -7.47 1.58 14.06
N GLU A 14 -6.88 1.03 13.01
CA GLU A 14 -5.42 0.89 12.89
C GLU A 14 -4.80 2.17 12.30
N MET A 15 -5.55 2.91 11.47
CA MET A 15 -5.11 4.18 10.88
C MET A 15 -5.31 5.38 11.81
N ASP A 16 -6.34 5.36 12.65
CA ASP A 16 -6.69 6.43 13.59
C ASP A 16 -5.56 6.80 14.58
N PRO A 17 -4.84 5.85 15.21
CA PRO A 17 -3.71 6.18 16.08
C PRO A 17 -2.42 6.55 15.33
N MET A 18 -2.35 6.37 14.01
CA MET A 18 -1.13 6.66 13.24
C MET A 18 -1.08 8.13 12.78
N PRO A 19 0.07 8.80 12.90
CA PRO A 19 0.23 10.14 12.38
C PRO A 19 0.15 10.16 10.84
N LEU A 20 -0.32 11.28 10.29
CA LEU A 20 -0.53 11.43 8.84
C LEU A 20 0.74 11.23 8.01
N GLU A 21 1.92 11.55 8.58
CA GLU A 21 3.21 11.33 7.92
C GLU A 21 3.52 9.84 7.73
N GLU A 22 3.29 9.02 8.75
CA GLU A 22 3.39 7.55 8.64
C GLU A 22 2.40 7.00 7.62
N LEU A 23 1.13 7.45 7.66
CA LEU A 23 0.12 7.02 6.69
C LEU A 23 0.47 7.40 5.25
N ALA A 24 1.14 8.54 5.05
CA ALA A 24 1.64 8.96 3.74
C ALA A 24 2.76 8.04 3.23
N ASP A 25 3.73 7.68 4.08
CA ASP A 25 4.82 6.74 3.72
C ASP A 25 4.26 5.35 3.38
N TRP A 26 3.34 4.84 4.21
CA TRP A 26 2.67 3.58 3.97
C TRP A 26 1.86 3.60 2.67
N ARG A 27 1.18 4.71 2.33
CA ARG A 27 0.43 4.83 1.06
C ARG A 27 1.35 4.74 -0.15
N GLU A 28 2.53 5.35 -0.09
CA GLU A 28 3.52 5.27 -1.17
C GLU A 28 4.01 3.83 -1.37
N ARG A 29 4.33 3.14 -0.27
CA ARG A 29 4.71 1.72 -0.30
C ARG A 29 3.61 0.81 -0.84
N ALA A 30 2.36 1.06 -0.45
CA ALA A 30 1.20 0.32 -0.95
C ALA A 30 1.02 0.53 -2.45
N ARG A 31 1.17 1.77 -2.94
CA ARG A 31 1.15 2.08 -4.38
C ARG A 31 2.22 1.31 -5.15
N GLN A 32 3.47 1.33 -4.68
CA GLN A 32 4.56 0.60 -5.32
C GLN A 32 4.35 -0.93 -5.37
N ARG A 33 3.55 -1.49 -4.46
CA ARG A 33 3.15 -2.90 -4.51
C ARG A 33 1.96 -3.17 -5.41
N LEU A 34 0.98 -2.27 -5.41
CA LEU A 34 -0.20 -2.35 -6.26
C LEU A 34 0.13 -2.18 -7.73
N GLU A 35 1.16 -1.40 -8.05
CA GLU A 35 1.83 -1.43 -9.33
C GLU A 35 2.75 -2.67 -9.35
N PRO A 36 2.29 -3.82 -9.86
CA PRO A 36 3.16 -4.98 -9.92
C PRO A 36 4.32 -4.59 -10.84
N PRO A 37 5.57 -4.96 -10.54
CA PRO A 37 6.66 -4.75 -11.48
C PRO A 37 6.22 -5.37 -12.79
N LYS A 38 6.00 -4.51 -13.81
CA LYS A 38 5.43 -4.86 -15.12
C LYS A 38 6.15 -6.10 -15.58
N GLN A 39 5.48 -7.24 -15.43
CA GLN A 39 6.06 -8.58 -15.41
C GLN A 39 7.10 -8.64 -16.52
N ALA A 40 8.38 -8.53 -16.14
CA ALA A 40 9.47 -8.54 -17.09
C ALA A 40 9.35 -9.91 -17.75
N ARG A 41 8.93 -9.84 -19.01
CA ARG A 41 8.47 -10.95 -19.83
C ARG A 41 9.43 -12.11 -19.65
N ARG A 42 9.03 -13.10 -18.87
CA ARG A 42 9.71 -14.39 -18.83
C ARG A 42 9.25 -15.15 -20.07
N GLY A 43 9.79 -14.72 -21.21
CA GLY A 43 9.85 -15.55 -22.39
C GLY A 43 10.63 -16.80 -22.02
N ARG A 44 9.96 -17.94 -22.09
CA ARG A 44 10.57 -19.25 -22.15
C ARG A 44 10.15 -19.87 -23.47
#